data_AF-A0A7C1P6R8-F1
#
_entry.id   AF-A0A7C1P6R8-F1
#
_cell.length_a   1.000
_cell.length_b   1.000
_cell.length_c   1.000
_cell.angle_alpha   90.00
_cell.angle_beta   90.00
_cell.angle_gamma   90.00
#
_symmetry.space_group_name_H-M   'P 1'
#
loop_
_entity.id
_entity.type
_entity.pdbx_description
1 polymer ?
#
loop_
_entity_poly.entity_id
_entity_poly.type
_entity_poly.pdbx_seq_one_letter_code
_entity_poly.pdbx_strand_id
1 'polypeptide(L)'
;MRKAGLNFWLACALFLTGAGLGVSGFVRWLVLPGGGGYGFRGGRWASPEPAFIFTRAAWDDIHKFLAVLFVGLVAVHIALHWNWLVGVARSFWRK
;
A
#
# COMPACT_ATOMS: atom_id res chain seq x y z
N MET A 1 -8.10 7.33 25.41
CA MET A 1 -6.94 6.43 25.16
C MET A 1 -5.64 7.19 25.41
N ARG A 2 -4.62 6.54 26.00
CA ARG A 2 -3.30 7.16 26.21
C ARG A 2 -2.66 7.47 24.85
N LYS A 3 -1.99 8.61 24.67
CA LYS A 3 -1.34 9.02 23.39
C LYS A 3 -0.48 7.90 22.78
N ALA A 4 0.22 7.15 23.63
CA ALA A 4 1.02 5.99 23.23
C ALA A 4 0.19 4.87 22.56
N GLY A 5 -1.04 4.62 23.03
CA GLY A 5 -1.93 3.62 22.44
C GLY A 5 -2.42 4.03 21.05
N LEU A 6 -2.75 5.32 20.85
CA LEU A 6 -3.14 5.83 19.54
C LEU A 6 -2.00 5.66 18.52
N ASN A 7 -0.77 6.00 18.91
CA ASN A 7 0.40 5.85 18.04
C ASN A 7 0.68 4.39 17.70
N PHE A 8 0.55 3.47 18.68
CA PHE A 8 0.70 2.04 18.46
C PHE A 8 -0.31 1.52 17.43
N TRP A 9 -1.60 1.83 17.60
CA TRP A 9 -2.63 1.40 16.67
C TRP A 9 -2.47 1.99 15.27
N LEU A 10 -2.08 3.27 15.17
CA LEU A 10 -1.77 3.89 13.88
C LEU A 10 -0.60 3.19 13.17
N ALA A 11 0.45 2.83 13.93
CA ALA A 11 1.59 2.08 13.40
C ALA A 11 1.19 0.68 12.92
N CYS A 12 0.39 -0.04 13.70
CA CYS A 12 -0.16 -1.33 13.26
C CYS A 12 -1.01 -1.19 11.99
N ALA A 13 -1.88 -0.17 11.92
CA ALA A 13 -2.70 0.07 10.74
C ALA A 13 -1.85 0.37 9.50
N LEU A 14 -0.81 1.22 9.62
CA LEU A 14 0.15 1.51 8.56
C LEU A 14 0.89 0.25 8.10
N PHE A 15 1.36 -0.58 9.06
CA PHE A 15 2.07 -1.81 8.73
C PHE A 15 1.18 -2.80 7.97
N LEU A 16 -0.04 -3.03 8.45
CA LEU A 16 -0.97 -3.97 7.82
C LEU A 16 -1.41 -3.52 6.43
N THR A 17 -1.72 -2.23 6.26
CA THR A 17 -2.11 -1.67 4.95
C THR A 17 -0.93 -1.64 3.97
N GLY A 18 0.28 -1.31 4.44
CA GLY A 18 1.50 -1.40 3.64
C GLY A 18 1.85 -2.83 3.23
N ALA A 19 1.72 -3.79 4.13
CA ALA A 19 1.91 -5.21 3.82
C ALA A 19 0.88 -5.71 2.80
N GLY A 20 -0.40 -5.33 2.96
CA GLY A 20 -1.47 -5.65 2.01
C GLY A 20 -1.23 -5.04 0.63
N LEU A 21 -0.71 -3.82 0.55
CA LEU A 21 -0.27 -3.19 -0.70
C LEU A 21 0.85 -3.97 -1.37
N GLY A 22 1.86 -4.38 -0.58
CA GLY A 22 2.93 -5.25 -1.05
C GLY A 22 2.38 -6.54 -1.66
N VAL A 23 1.58 -7.29 -0.89
CA VAL A 23 1.01 -8.57 -1.33
C VAL A 23 0.16 -8.40 -2.60
N SER A 24 -0.81 -7.48 -2.60
CA SER A 24 -1.69 -7.28 -3.76
C SER A 24 -0.95 -6.78 -5.00
N GLY A 25 0.11 -5.97 -4.83
CA GLY A 25 0.99 -5.54 -5.90
C GLY A 25 1.82 -6.69 -6.46
N PHE A 26 2.44 -7.48 -5.59
CA PHE A 26 3.20 -8.68 -5.98
C PHE A 26 2.32 -9.70 -6.68
N VAL A 27 1.09 -9.95 -6.21
CA VAL A 27 0.15 -10.86 -6.88
C VAL A 27 -0.15 -10.36 -8.31
N ARG A 28 -0.42 -9.07 -8.50
CA ARG A 28 -0.67 -8.51 -9.83
C ARG A 28 0.58 -8.46 -10.73
N TRP A 29 1.78 -8.42 -10.15
CA TRP A 29 3.03 -8.35 -10.92
C TRP A 29 3.62 -9.74 -11.26
N LEU A 30 3.57 -10.69 -10.33
CA LEU A 30 4.09 -12.06 -10.49
C LEU A 30 3.03 -13.04 -10.98
N VAL A 31 1.84 -13.02 -10.38
CA VAL A 31 0.83 -14.07 -10.57
C VAL A 31 -0.15 -13.72 -11.70
N LEU A 32 -0.58 -12.45 -11.81
CA LEU A 32 -1.60 -12.00 -12.77
C LEU A 32 -1.18 -10.74 -13.58
N PRO A 33 -0.11 -10.79 -14.40
CA PRO A 33 0.39 -9.61 -15.09
C PRO A 33 -0.53 -9.23 -16.25
N GLY A 34 -0.86 -7.95 -16.38
CA GLY A 34 -1.79 -7.46 -17.42
C GLY A 34 -1.14 -6.79 -18.61
N GLY A 35 0.20 -6.80 -18.71
CA GLY A 35 0.91 -6.12 -19.81
C GLY A 35 2.30 -5.55 -19.47
N GLY A 36 3.11 -6.24 -18.67
CA GLY A 36 4.48 -5.76 -18.36
C GLY A 36 5.29 -6.59 -17.34
N GLY A 37 4.67 -7.60 -16.69
CA GLY A 37 5.38 -8.61 -15.89
C GLY A 37 5.64 -9.89 -16.70
N TYR A 38 6.49 -10.78 -16.19
CA TYR A 38 6.97 -12.01 -16.84
C TYR A 38 5.90 -13.09 -17.09
N GLY A 39 4.63 -12.85 -16.77
CA GLY A 39 3.54 -13.82 -16.85
C GLY A 39 2.39 -13.35 -17.74
N PHE A 40 1.75 -14.34 -18.37
CA PHE A 40 0.57 -14.28 -19.25
C PHE A 40 0.37 -12.98 -20.06
N ARG A 41 0.79 -13.06 -21.33
CA ARG A 41 0.39 -12.14 -22.41
C ARG A 41 -1.08 -12.39 -22.80
N GLY A 42 -1.99 -12.38 -21.82
CA GLY A 42 -3.42 -12.43 -22.06
C GLY A 42 -3.86 -11.05 -22.53
N GLY A 43 -4.05 -10.88 -23.84
CA GLY A 43 -4.66 -9.67 -24.38
C GLY A 43 -6.02 -9.40 -23.74
N ARG A 44 -6.60 -8.23 -24.03
CA ARG A 44 -7.91 -7.72 -23.54
C ARG A 44 -9.11 -8.68 -23.66
N TRP A 45 -8.91 -9.87 -24.22
CA TRP A 45 -9.90 -10.87 -24.60
C TRP A 45 -9.51 -12.31 -24.19
N ALA A 46 -8.60 -12.50 -23.22
CA ALA A 46 -8.29 -13.83 -22.69
C ALA A 46 -9.48 -14.35 -21.84
N SER A 47 -10.22 -15.31 -22.38
CA SER A 47 -11.31 -16.00 -21.69
C SER A 47 -10.87 -17.42 -21.31
N PRO A 48 -10.97 -17.85 -20.04
CA PRO A 48 -11.41 -17.07 -18.87
C PRO A 48 -10.33 -16.08 -18.37
N GLU A 49 -10.76 -15.03 -17.68
CA GLU A 49 -9.84 -14.04 -17.10
C GLU A 49 -8.87 -14.70 -16.11
N PRO A 50 -7.57 -14.32 -16.12
CA PRO A 50 -6.61 -14.81 -15.15
C PRO A 50 -7.08 -14.52 -13.71
N ALA A 51 -7.17 -15.57 -12.90
CA ALA A 51 -7.60 -15.49 -11.50
C ALA A 51 -6.64 -16.24 -10.58
N PHE A 52 -6.44 -15.69 -9.39
CA PHE A 52 -5.73 -16.30 -8.28
C PHE A 52 -6.50 -15.97 -7.01
N ILE A 53 -7.33 -16.91 -6.53
CA ILE A 53 -8.37 -16.70 -5.50
C ILE A 53 -9.47 -15.72 -5.96
N PHE A 54 -9.09 -14.54 -6.42
CA PHE A 54 -9.93 -13.52 -7.04
C PHE A 54 -9.46 -13.20 -8.47
N THR A 55 -10.31 -12.54 -9.25
CA THR A 55 -9.95 -12.05 -10.59
C THR A 55 -8.89 -10.95 -10.52
N ARG A 56 -8.17 -10.73 -11.62
CA ARG A 56 -7.21 -9.63 -11.71
C ARG A 56 -7.85 -8.25 -11.42
N ALA A 57 -9.08 -8.04 -11.86
CA ALA A 57 -9.84 -6.81 -11.59
C ALA A 57 -10.10 -6.64 -10.08
N ALA A 58 -10.54 -7.69 -9.40
CA ALA A 58 -10.76 -7.65 -7.95
C ALA A 58 -9.45 -7.37 -7.18
N TRP A 59 -8.32 -7.95 -7.60
CA TRP A 59 -7.02 -7.62 -7.02
C TRP A 59 -6.60 -6.17 -7.26
N ASP A 60 -6.93 -5.61 -8.42
CA ASP A 60 -6.69 -4.20 -8.74
C ASP A 60 -7.50 -3.26 -7.83
N ASP A 61 -8.78 -3.60 -7.61
CA ASP A 61 -9.65 -2.84 -6.71
C ASP A 61 -9.14 -2.92 -5.26
N ILE A 62 -8.83 -4.12 -4.76
CA ILE A 62 -8.25 -4.30 -3.41
C ILE A 62 -6.98 -3.45 -3.26
N HIS A 63 -6.08 -3.48 -4.24
CA HIS A 63 -4.85 -2.71 -4.21
C HIS A 63 -5.11 -1.20 -4.16
N LYS A 64 -6.05 -0.69 -4.98
CA LYS A 64 -6.44 0.73 -5.00
C LYS A 64 -7.05 1.18 -3.67
N PHE A 65 -7.97 0.39 -3.10
CA PHE A 65 -8.58 0.71 -1.81
C PHE A 65 -7.54 0.74 -0.69
N LEU A 66 -6.64 -0.25 -0.65
CA LEU A 66 -5.52 -0.25 0.29
C LEU A 66 -4.59 0.95 0.08
N ALA A 67 -4.37 1.40 -1.15
CA ALA A 67 -3.51 2.54 -1.46
C ALA A 67 -4.11 3.84 -0.92
N VAL A 68 -5.41 4.07 -1.16
CA VAL A 68 -6.11 5.25 -0.65
C VAL A 68 -6.10 5.26 0.88
N LEU A 69 -6.38 4.12 1.52
CA LEU A 69 -6.35 4.00 2.97
C LEU A 69 -4.94 4.25 3.54
N PHE A 70 -3.92 3.64 2.95
CA PHE A 70 -2.53 3.81 3.38
C PHE A 70 -2.08 5.27 3.28
N VAL A 71 -2.37 5.95 2.17
CA VAL A 71 -2.04 7.37 2.01
C VAL A 71 -2.74 8.23 3.07
N GLY A 72 -4.01 7.95 3.36
CA GLY A 72 -4.74 8.63 4.45
C GLY A 72 -4.08 8.42 5.81
N LEU A 73 -3.67 7.19 6.14
CA LEU A 73 -2.96 6.89 7.38
C LEU A 73 -1.59 7.57 7.46
N VAL A 74 -0.85 7.63 6.35
CA VAL A 74 0.43 8.34 6.27
C VAL A 74 0.24 9.83 6.51
N ALA A 75 -0.80 10.45 5.94
CA ALA A 75 -1.11 11.85 6.19
C ALA A 75 -1.40 12.13 7.68
N VAL A 76 -2.21 11.28 8.32
CA VAL A 76 -2.48 11.35 9.77
C VAL A 76 -1.19 11.17 10.58
N HIS A 77 -0.34 10.22 10.19
CA HIS A 77 0.95 10.00 10.85
C HIS A 77 1.86 11.23 10.77
N ILE A 78 1.99 11.84 9.58
CA ILE A 78 2.78 13.05 9.41
C ILE A 78 2.21 14.20 10.27
N ALA A 79 0.89 14.38 10.28
CA ALA A 79 0.26 15.42 11.08
C ALA A 79 0.53 15.25 12.59
N LEU A 80 0.46 14.01 13.09
CA LEU A 80 0.76 13.71 14.50
C LEU A 80 2.24 13.88 14.87
N HIS A 81 3.14 13.66 13.90
CA HIS A 81 4.58 13.71 14.12
C HIS A 81 5.26 14.97 13.56
N TRP A 82 4.50 15.99 13.14
CA TRP A 82 4.99 17.19 12.46
C TRP A 82 6.17 17.87 13.16
N ASN A 83 6.06 18.11 14.48
CA ASN A 83 7.11 18.77 15.26
C ASN A 83 8.42 17.98 15.26
N TRP A 84 8.33 16.65 15.34
CA TRP A 84 9.50 15.77 15.26
C TRP A 84 10.09 15.81 13.84
N LEU A 85 9.25 15.75 12.80
CA LEU A 85 9.69 15.79 11.40
C LEU A 85 10.47 17.08 11.09
N VAL A 86 9.94 18.24 11.48
CA VAL A 86 10.62 19.54 11.31
C VAL A 86 11.91 19.59 12.14
N GLY A 87 11.90 19.04 13.35
CA GLY A 87 13.11 18.96 14.19
C GLY A 87 14.23 18.15 13.55
N VAL A 88 13.89 16.98 12.99
CA VAL A 88 14.84 16.12 12.26
C VAL A 88 15.32 16.80 10.98
N ALA A 89 14.43 17.37 10.18
CA ALA A 89 14.78 18.06 8.93
C ALA A 89 15.75 19.23 9.16
N ARG A 90 15.51 20.04 10.20
CA ARG A 90 16.43 21.13 10.60
C ARG A 90 17.79 20.60 11.05
N SER A 91 17.82 19.47 11.76
CA SER A 91 19.07 18.84 12.21
C SER A 91 19.91 18.31 11.04
N PHE A 92 19.25 17.69 10.05
CA PHE A 92 19.91 17.23 8.83
C PHE A 92 20.51 18.37 8.02
N TRP A 93 19.82 19.52 7.90
CA TRP A 93 20.31 20.67 7.13
C TRP A 93 21.42 21.48 7.83
N ARG A 94 21.52 21.37 9.16
CA ARG A 94 22.58 22.04 9.92
C ARG A 94 23.93 21.29 9.89
N LYS A 95 23.95 20.08 9.33
CA LYS A 95 25.17 19.34 9.00
C LYS A 95 25.52 19.54 7.53
#